data_AF-A0A353Q269-F1
#
_entry.id   AF-A0A353Q269-F1
#
_cell.length_a   1.000
_cell.length_b   1.000
_cell.length_c   1.000
_cell.angle_alpha   90.00
_cell.angle_beta   90.00
_cell.angle_gamma   90.00
#
_symmetry.space_group_name_H-M   'P 1'
#
loop_
_entity.id
_entity.type
_entity.pdbx_description
1 polymer ?
#
loop_
_entity_poly.entity_id
_entity_poly.type
_entity_poly.pdbx_seq_one_letter_code
_entity_poly.pdbx_strand_id
1 'polypeptide(L)' 'MTDSENFIRTASFNVRYKNAFDFGNSWSNRKEMAASMIEFHHIDTAGLQEVVFDQLQ' A
#
# COMPACT_ATOMS: atom_id res chain seq x y z
N MET A 1 -22.99 21.16 21.09
CA MET A 1 -21.96 20.92 20.06
C MET A 1 -21.20 19.70 20.51
N THR A 2 -21.39 18.56 19.84
CA THR A 2 -20.46 17.44 19.96
C THR A 2 -19.42 17.69 18.89
N ASP A 3 -18.20 18.06 19.28
CA ASP A 3 -17.09 18.05 18.33
C ASP A 3 -16.97 16.61 17.82
N SER A 4 -17.24 16.41 16.52
CA SER A 4 -17.02 15.12 15.89
C SER A 4 -15.52 14.95 15.77
N GLU A 5 -14.93 14.08 16.60
CA GLU A 5 -13.53 13.74 16.46
C GLU A 5 -13.29 13.09 15.09
N ASN A 6 -12.48 13.75 14.26
CA ASN A 6 -12.06 13.23 12.97
C ASN A 6 -10.75 12.47 13.18
N PHE A 7 -10.81 11.15 13.14
CA PHE A 7 -9.63 10.29 13.17
C PHE A 7 -9.05 10.14 11.76
N ILE A 8 -7.73 10.25 11.65
CA ILE A 8 -6.97 9.95 10.42
C ILE A 8 -6.17 8.67 10.66
N ARG A 9 -6.38 7.67 9.81
CA ARG A 9 -5.62 6.42 9.80
C ARG A 9 -4.43 6.57 8.88
N THR A 10 -3.23 6.42 9.45
CA THR A 10 -1.98 6.48 8.70
C THR A 10 -1.24 5.15 8.72
N ALA A 11 -0.49 4.86 7.66
CA ALA A 11 0.30 3.64 7.55
C ALA A 11 1.69 3.90 6.94
N SER A 12 2.65 3.04 7.29
CA SER A 12 3.91 2.89 6.58
C SER A 12 4.01 1.46 6.05
N PHE A 13 4.17 1.29 4.74
CA PHE A 13 4.14 -0.02 4.10
C PHE A 13 5.21 -0.15 3.01
N ASN A 14 6.18 -1.04 3.23
CA ASN A 14 7.12 -1.44 2.19
C ASN A 14 6.44 -2.49 1.30
N VAL A 15 6.13 -2.11 0.06
CA VAL A 15 5.42 -2.99 -0.89
C VAL A 15 6.35 -3.90 -1.70
N ARG A 16 7.67 -3.75 -1.47
CA ARG A 16 8.77 -4.43 -2.16
C ARG A 16 8.86 -4.06 -3.64
N TYR A 17 10.05 -3.62 -4.09
CA TYR A 17 10.25 -3.20 -5.48
C TYR A 17 10.06 -4.34 -6.47
N LYS A 18 9.52 -4.01 -7.65
CA LYS A 18 9.39 -4.93 -8.78
C LYS A 18 10.78 -5.38 -9.25
N ASN A 19 11.03 -6.69 -9.21
CA ASN A 19 12.22 -7.31 -9.76
C ASN A 19 11.92 -8.68 -10.39
N ALA A 20 12.87 -9.21 -11.15
CA ALA A 20 12.74 -10.49 -11.86
C ALA A 20 12.98 -11.73 -10.97
N PHE A 21 13.52 -11.53 -9.76
CA PHE A 21 13.98 -12.61 -8.87
C PHE A 21 12.98 -12.96 -7.76
N ASP A 22 11.88 -12.22 -7.64
CA ASP A 22 10.83 -12.52 -6.67
C ASP A 22 9.92 -13.68 -7.16
N PHE A 23 10.09 -14.19 -8.39
CA PHE A 23 9.40 -15.36 -8.95
C PHE A 23 7.87 -15.38 -8.66
N GLY A 24 7.40 -16.35 -7.87
CA GLY A 24 5.98 -16.47 -7.48
C GLY A 24 5.45 -15.27 -6.69
N ASN A 25 6.34 -14.51 -6.04
CA ASN A 25 6.05 -13.28 -5.31
C ASN A 25 6.33 -12.02 -6.13
N SER A 26 6.42 -12.12 -7.46
CA SER A 26 6.56 -10.96 -8.34
C SER A 26 5.48 -9.90 -8.07
N TRP A 27 5.79 -8.63 -8.39
CA TRP A 27 4.84 -7.53 -8.21
C TRP A 27 3.50 -7.77 -8.92
N SER A 28 3.53 -8.36 -10.12
CA SER A 28 2.32 -8.70 -10.88
C SER A 28 1.37 -9.63 -10.11
N ASN A 29 1.92 -10.49 -9.25
CA ASN A 29 1.13 -11.43 -8.44
C ASN A 29 0.68 -10.83 -7.11
N ARG A 30 1.33 -9.77 -6.63
CA ARG A 30 1.08 -9.19 -5.29
C ARG A 30 0.37 -7.84 -5.30
N LYS A 31 0.32 -7.12 -6.43
CA LYS A 31 -0.21 -5.75 -6.49
C LYS A 31 -1.65 -5.63 -5.95
N GLU A 32 -2.53 -6.56 -6.32
CA GLU A 32 -3.93 -6.55 -5.86
C GLU A 32 -4.04 -6.82 -4.35
N MET A 33 -3.19 -7.70 -3.82
CA MET A 33 -3.13 -7.97 -2.38
C MET A 33 -2.57 -6.76 -1.61
N ALA A 34 -1.56 -6.07 -2.15
CA ALA A 34 -1.02 -4.87 -1.51
C ALA A 34 -2.07 -3.74 -1.49
N ALA A 35 -2.81 -3.55 -2.58
CA ALA A 35 -3.91 -2.59 -2.64
C ALA A 35 -5.04 -2.93 -1.67
N SER A 36 -5.44 -4.21 -1.59
CA SER A 36 -6.52 -4.63 -0.70
C SER A 36 -6.21 -4.43 0.78
N MET A 37 -4.95 -4.45 1.20
CA MET A 37 -4.58 -4.09 2.57
C MET A 37 -4.88 -2.61 2.88
N ILE A 38 -4.64 -1.71 1.92
CA ILE A 38 -4.93 -0.28 2.09
C ILE A 38 -6.44 -0.06 2.22
N GLU A 39 -7.22 -0.71 1.37
CA GLU A 39 -8.69 -0.63 1.37
C GLU A 39 -9.30 -1.26 2.63
N PHE A 40 -8.87 -2.47 3.00
CA PHE A 40 -9.42 -3.23 4.13
C PHE A 40 -9.23 -2.50 5.47
N HIS A 41 -8.10 -1.81 5.65
CA HIS A 41 -7.83 -1.04 6.86
C HIS A 41 -8.43 0.37 6.83
N HIS A 42 -9.02 0.78 5.70
CA HIS A 42 -9.50 2.15 5.45
C HIS A 42 -8.41 3.17 5.79
N ILE A 43 -7.21 2.99 5.23
CA ILE A 43 -6.10 3.91 5.46
C ILE A 43 -6.37 5.21 4.70
N ASP A 44 -6.30 6.36 5.37
CA ASP A 44 -6.49 7.68 4.77
C ASP A 44 -5.21 8.18 4.09
N THR A 45 -4.04 7.92 4.71
CA THR A 45 -2.73 8.29 4.18
C THR A 45 -1.71 7.17 4.38
N ALA A 46 -0.97 6.83 3.33
CA ALA A 46 0.05 5.78 3.40
C ALA A 46 1.40 6.28 2.87
N GLY A 47 2.46 6.06 3.64
CA GLY A 47 3.83 6.14 3.16
C GLY A 47 4.27 4.79 2.60
N LEU A 48 4.58 4.74 1.30
CA LEU A 48 5.05 3.52 0.65
C LEU A 48 6.57 3.55 0.42
N GLN A 49 7.23 2.40 0.61
CA GLN A 49 8.67 2.24 0.33
C GLN A 49 8.90 1.23 -0.80
N GLU A 50 10.06 1.34 -1.45
CA GLU A 50 10.49 0.50 -2.58
C GLU A 50 9.58 0.57 -3.84
N VAL A 51 8.71 1.57 -3.95
CA VAL A 51 7.89 1.77 -5.16
C VAL A 51 8.77 2.29 -6.29
N VAL A 52 8.92 1.53 -7.37
CA VAL A 52 9.50 2.04 -8.63
C VAL A 52 8.41 2.61 -9.56
N PHE A 53 8.78 3.45 -10.52
CA PHE A 53 7.82 4.16 -11.40
C PHE A 53 6.80 3.22 -12.06
N ASP A 54 7.25 2.10 -12.63
CA ASP A 54 6.39 1.06 -13.23
C ASP A 54 5.37 0.43 -12.27
N GLN A 55 5.58 0.51 -10.95
CA GLN A 55 4.62 0.00 -9.96
C GLN A 55 3.57 1.03 -9.58
N LEU A 56 3.83 2.31 -9.87
CA LEU A 56 2.96 3.44 -9.55
C LEU A 56 2.02 3.81 -10.71
N GLN A 57 2.43 3.51 -11.95
CA GLN A 57 1.59 3.66 -13.14
C GLN A 57 0.43 2.68 -13.15
#